data_AF-A0A7C5KDA4-F1
#
_entry.id   AF-A0A7C5KDA4-F1
#
_cell.length_a   1.000
_cell.length_b   1.000
_cell.length_c   1.000
_cell.angle_alpha   90.00
_cell.angle_beta   90.00
_cell.angle_gamma   90.00
#
_symmetry.space_group_name_H-M   'P 1'
#
loop_
_entity.id
_entity.type
_entity.pdbx_description
1 polymer ?
#
loop_
_entity_poly.entity_id
_entity_poly.type
_entity_poly.pdbx_seq_one_letter_code
_entity_poly.pdbx_strand_id
1 'polypeptide(L)'
;RGEARDGVISVLRKTIARLGGESGDGDPWAEPDLNLIASYRDGGWSVALFPRRAHRPACYFREEPERLLASPGGADMGGMFVLVRKRDLERLDPPAVLEIYREVAFSGPQVLSRLVPERLLEG
;
A
#
# COMPACT_ATOMS: atom_id res chain seq x y z
N ARG A 1 -3.26 -26.95 -8.98
CA ARG A 1 -2.83 -26.11 -7.82
C ARG A 1 -1.51 -25.38 -8.08
N GLY A 2 -0.53 -25.97 -8.80
CA GLY A 2 0.75 -25.32 -9.17
C GLY A 2 0.62 -24.20 -10.21
N GLU A 3 0.01 -24.48 -11.36
CA GLU A 3 -0.07 -23.50 -12.48
C GLU A 3 -0.77 -22.17 -12.09
N ALA A 4 -1.86 -22.23 -11.32
CA ALA A 4 -2.56 -21.03 -10.84
C ALA A 4 -1.68 -20.19 -9.88
N ARG A 5 -0.84 -20.84 -9.07
CA ARG A 5 0.13 -20.17 -8.20
C ARG A 5 1.25 -19.53 -9.03
N ASP A 6 1.77 -20.25 -10.02
CA ASP A 6 2.87 -19.77 -10.86
C ASP A 6 2.45 -18.58 -11.71
N GLY A 7 1.21 -18.59 -12.22
CA GLY A 7 0.60 -17.45 -12.90
C GLY A 7 0.52 -16.21 -12.00
N VAL A 8 0.02 -16.36 -10.77
CA VAL A 8 -0.06 -15.26 -9.80
C VAL A 8 1.32 -14.72 -9.46
N ILE A 9 2.31 -15.58 -9.20
CA ILE A 9 3.69 -15.18 -8.93
C ILE A 9 4.28 -14.41 -10.12
N SER A 10 4.03 -14.87 -11.35
CA SER A 10 4.51 -14.20 -12.56
C SER A 10 3.94 -12.79 -12.70
N VAL A 11 2.64 -12.62 -12.45
CA VAL A 11 1.97 -11.31 -12.48
C VAL A 11 2.51 -10.42 -11.37
N LEU A 12 2.59 -10.91 -10.13
CA LEU A 12 3.10 -10.12 -9.00
C LEU A 12 4.52 -9.60 -9.23
N ARG A 13 5.43 -10.45 -9.72
CA ARG A 13 6.81 -10.03 -10.05
C ARG A 13 6.83 -8.93 -11.10
N LYS A 14 6.03 -9.07 -12.16
CA LYS A 14 5.91 -8.07 -13.24
C LYS A 14 5.31 -6.75 -12.76
N THR A 15 4.37 -6.80 -11.81
CA THR A 15 3.74 -5.62 -11.21
C THR A 15 4.70 -4.90 -10.27
N ILE A 16 5.35 -5.63 -9.35
CA ILE A 16 6.32 -5.06 -8.40
C ILE A 16 7.48 -4.38 -9.15
N ALA A 17 8.02 -5.04 -10.19
CA ALA A 17 9.09 -4.47 -11.01
C ALA A 17 8.68 -3.17 -11.73
N ARG A 18 7.40 -3.00 -12.09
CA ARG A 18 6.88 -1.77 -12.73
C ARG A 18 6.61 -0.65 -11.73
N LEU A 19 6.23 -0.99 -10.51
CA LEU A 19 6.00 0.02 -9.46
C LEU A 19 7.31 0.76 -9.13
N GLY A 20 8.46 0.08 -9.22
CA GLY A 20 9.78 0.63 -8.95
C GLY A 20 10.03 0.91 -7.46
N GLY A 21 11.28 0.93 -7.03
CA GLY A 21 11.64 1.36 -5.67
C GLY A 21 11.69 2.88 -5.54
N GLU A 22 11.41 3.41 -4.34
CA GLU A 22 11.59 4.84 -4.05
C GLU A 22 13.07 5.23 -3.83
N SER A 23 14.00 4.27 -3.86
CA SER A 23 15.43 4.57 -3.79
C SER A 23 15.86 5.25 -5.08
N GLY A 24 15.90 6.59 -5.06
CA GLY A 24 16.35 7.46 -6.14
C GLY A 24 17.81 7.29 -6.57
N ASP A 25 18.47 6.20 -6.19
CA ASP A 25 19.91 5.98 -6.34
C ASP A 25 20.26 4.97 -7.45
N GLY A 26 19.26 4.49 -8.21
CA GLY A 26 19.48 3.51 -9.28
C GLY A 26 19.84 2.11 -8.76
N ASP A 27 19.51 1.80 -7.50
CA ASP A 27 19.67 0.46 -6.93
C ASP A 27 18.71 -0.52 -7.64
N PRO A 28 19.23 -1.51 -8.39
CA PRO A 28 18.39 -2.49 -9.07
C PRO A 28 17.64 -3.43 -8.11
N TRP A 29 17.97 -3.40 -6.82
CA TRP A 29 17.32 -4.16 -5.76
C TRP A 29 16.34 -3.34 -4.92
N ALA A 30 16.15 -2.05 -5.23
CA ALA A 30 15.19 -1.21 -4.55
C ALA A 30 13.76 -1.70 -4.81
N GLU A 31 13.13 -2.25 -3.78
CA GLU A 31 11.72 -2.65 -3.81
C GLU A 31 10.80 -1.48 -3.45
N PRO A 32 9.60 -1.37 -4.05
CA PRO A 32 8.59 -0.42 -3.61
C PRO A 32 8.16 -0.69 -2.17
N ASP A 33 7.87 0.35 -1.40
CA ASP A 33 7.08 0.18 -0.18
C ASP A 33 5.67 -0.28 -0.59
N LEU A 34 5.21 -1.43 -0.07
CA LEU A 34 3.97 -2.04 -0.47
C LEU A 34 3.34 -2.85 0.66
N ASN A 35 2.00 -2.95 0.62
CA ASN A 35 1.29 -3.99 1.35
C ASN A 35 0.60 -4.94 0.38
N LEU A 36 0.62 -6.24 0.73
CA LEU A 36 -0.01 -7.30 -0.02
C LEU A 36 -0.98 -8.05 0.90
N ILE A 37 -2.24 -8.14 0.49
CA ILE A 37 -3.26 -8.94 1.16
C ILE A 37 -3.69 -10.03 0.19
N ALA A 38 -3.51 -11.30 0.58
CA ALA A 38 -3.85 -12.44 -0.27
C ALA A 38 -4.83 -13.38 0.44
N SER A 39 -5.75 -13.94 -0.31
CA SER A 39 -6.62 -15.03 0.13
C SER A 39 -6.74 -16.09 -0.95
N TYR A 40 -6.99 -17.33 -0.53
CA TYR A 40 -7.25 -18.45 -1.42
C TYR A 40 -8.64 -19.01 -1.11
N ARG A 41 -9.55 -18.94 -2.06
CA ARG A 41 -10.94 -19.45 -1.95
C ARG A 41 -11.37 -20.05 -3.28
N ASP A 42 -12.20 -21.09 -3.22
CA ASP A 42 -12.81 -21.74 -4.39
C ASP A 42 -11.83 -22.11 -5.51
N GLY A 43 -10.63 -22.54 -5.12
CA GLY A 43 -9.59 -22.96 -6.06
C GLY A 43 -8.73 -21.82 -6.62
N GLY A 44 -9.04 -20.55 -6.32
CA GLY A 44 -8.37 -19.37 -6.85
C GLY A 44 -7.70 -18.48 -5.79
N TRP A 45 -6.69 -17.72 -6.22
CA TRP A 45 -6.06 -16.67 -5.41
C TRP A 45 -6.68 -15.31 -5.71
N SER A 46 -6.98 -14.54 -4.68
CA SER A 46 -7.26 -13.11 -4.77
C SER A 46 -6.17 -12.36 -4.05
N VAL A 47 -5.49 -11.44 -4.74
CA VAL A 47 -4.39 -10.65 -4.19
C VAL A 47 -4.68 -9.18 -4.41
N ALA A 48 -4.73 -8.41 -3.32
CA ALA A 48 -4.77 -6.96 -3.34
C ALA A 48 -3.37 -6.42 -3.05
N LEU A 49 -2.91 -5.50 -3.89
CA LEU A 49 -1.65 -4.78 -3.75
C LEU A 49 -1.94 -3.32 -3.45
N PHE A 50 -1.28 -2.80 -2.42
CA PHE A 50 -1.33 -1.40 -2.02
C PHE A 50 0.08 -0.81 -2.12
N PRO A 51 0.46 -0.24 -3.27
CA PRO A 51 1.70 0.52 -3.39
C PRO A 51 1.65 1.72 -2.46
N ARG A 52 2.73 1.94 -1.72
CA ARG A 52 2.83 2.98 -0.71
C ARG A 52 3.86 4.03 -1.13
N ARG A 53 3.58 5.27 -0.73
CA ARG A 53 4.47 6.42 -0.96
C ARG A 53 5.17 6.91 0.31
N ALA A 54 4.85 6.30 1.44
CA ALA A 54 5.46 6.57 2.74
C ALA A 54 5.16 5.44 3.73
N HIS A 55 6.14 5.11 4.58
CA HIS A 55 6.00 4.12 5.64
C HIS A 55 5.08 4.59 6.79
N ARG A 56 5.05 5.90 7.09
CA ARG A 56 4.23 6.49 8.17
C ARG A 56 3.69 7.85 7.78
N PRO A 57 2.46 8.20 8.21
CA PRO A 57 1.88 9.53 8.03
C PRO A 57 2.58 10.57 8.93
N ALA A 58 2.43 11.85 8.60
CA ALA A 58 2.96 12.97 9.36
C ALA A 58 2.48 13.00 10.81
N CYS A 59 1.24 12.56 11.09
CA CYS A 59 0.70 12.48 12.45
C CYS A 59 1.50 11.57 13.39
N TYR A 60 2.25 10.60 12.86
CA TYR A 60 3.13 9.74 13.65
C TYR A 60 4.30 10.52 14.26
N PHE A 61 4.81 11.52 13.54
CA PHE A 61 6.02 12.26 13.90
C PHE A 61 5.76 13.57 14.64
N ARG A 62 4.49 14.00 14.76
CA ARG A 62 4.13 15.21 15.53
C ARG A 62 4.55 15.09 17.00
N GLU A 63 4.67 16.21 17.68
CA GLU A 63 4.88 16.23 19.13
C GLU A 63 3.57 15.92 19.88
N GLU A 64 3.68 15.59 21.17
CA GLU A 64 2.51 15.45 22.04
C GLU A 64 1.96 16.86 22.36
N PRO A 65 0.64 17.05 22.48
CA PRO A 65 -0.42 16.03 22.47
C PRO A 65 -0.97 15.68 21.07
N GLU A 66 -0.51 16.30 19.99
CA GLU A 66 -1.07 16.13 18.64
C GLU A 66 -0.73 14.77 18.01
N ARG A 67 0.39 14.15 18.42
CA ARG A 67 0.86 12.84 17.95
C ARG A 67 -0.26 11.80 17.95
N LEU A 68 -0.34 11.05 16.86
CA LEU A 68 -1.17 9.87 16.71
C LEU A 68 -0.28 8.73 16.21
N LEU A 69 -0.11 7.67 17.01
CA LEU A 69 0.74 6.52 16.67
C LEU A 69 0.06 5.58 15.66
N ALA A 70 -0.28 6.11 14.48
CA ALA A 70 -0.69 5.31 13.34
C ALA A 70 0.53 4.94 12.49
N SER A 71 0.76 3.65 12.31
CA SER A 71 1.78 3.12 11.40
C SER A 71 1.10 2.10 10.49
N PRO A 72 0.32 2.54 9.48
CA PRO A 72 -0.50 1.66 8.66
C PRO A 72 0.32 0.50 8.10
N GLY A 73 -0.18 -0.72 8.25
CA GLY A 73 0.31 -1.94 7.60
C GLY A 73 -0.81 -2.61 6.81
N GLY A 74 -0.64 -3.89 6.45
CA GLY A 74 -1.60 -4.60 5.60
C GLY A 74 -3.05 -4.58 6.13
N ALA A 75 -3.26 -4.69 7.45
CA ALA A 75 -4.59 -4.63 8.04
C ALA A 75 -5.23 -3.24 7.90
N ASP A 76 -4.48 -2.18 8.22
CA ASP A 76 -4.94 -0.80 8.18
C ASP A 76 -5.24 -0.36 6.74
N MET A 77 -4.37 -0.74 5.80
CA MET A 77 -4.57 -0.52 4.37
C MET A 77 -5.76 -1.33 3.82
N GLY A 78 -6.11 -2.44 4.47
CA GLY A 78 -7.31 -3.23 4.21
C GLY A 78 -8.59 -2.70 4.86
N GLY A 79 -8.54 -1.56 5.56
CA GLY A 79 -9.69 -0.93 6.20
C GLY A 79 -9.86 -1.24 7.69
N MET A 80 -8.93 -1.96 8.32
CA MET A 80 -8.96 -2.29 9.74
C MET A 80 -7.81 -1.60 10.48
N PHE A 81 -8.07 -0.44 11.06
CA PHE A 81 -7.05 0.30 11.82
C PHE A 81 -6.76 -0.33 13.18
N VAL A 82 -5.49 -0.64 13.43
CA VAL A 82 -5.00 -1.19 14.70
C VAL A 82 -4.10 -0.14 15.37
N LEU A 83 -4.60 0.45 16.46
CA LEU A 83 -3.87 1.48 17.22
C LEU A 83 -3.42 0.96 18.59
N VAL A 84 -2.21 1.35 19.00
CA VAL A 84 -1.57 0.84 20.23
C VAL A 84 -1.96 1.63 21.49
N ARG A 85 -2.60 2.79 21.35
CA ARG A 85 -3.02 3.65 22.46
C ARG A 85 -4.53 3.89 22.41
N LYS A 86 -5.20 3.72 23.55
CA LYS A 86 -6.62 4.04 23.71
C LYS A 86 -6.94 5.48 23.31
N ARG A 87 -6.13 6.44 23.74
CA ARG A 87 -6.30 7.88 23.40
C ARG A 87 -6.29 8.12 21.89
N ASP A 88 -5.39 7.45 21.16
CA ASP A 88 -5.28 7.63 19.72
C ASP A 88 -6.48 6.99 19.00
N LEU A 89 -6.98 5.86 19.51
CA LEU A 89 -8.23 5.25 19.04
C LEU A 89 -9.44 6.16 19.25
N GLU A 90 -9.55 6.81 20.42
CA GLU A 90 -10.63 7.74 20.74
C GLU A 90 -10.58 9.03 19.91
N ARG A 91 -9.38 9.43 19.45
CA ARG A 91 -9.17 10.61 18.61
C ARG A 91 -9.25 10.31 17.12
N LEU A 92 -9.11 9.05 16.70
CA LEU A 92 -9.14 8.68 15.30
C LEU A 92 -10.58 8.83 14.77
N ASP A 93 -10.73 9.64 13.73
CA ASP A 93 -12.00 9.89 13.06
C ASP A 93 -11.88 9.68 11.53
N PRO A 94 -13.01 9.65 10.78
CA PRO A 94 -12.96 9.43 9.35
C PRO A 94 -12.11 10.44 8.56
N PRO A 95 -12.14 11.76 8.86
CA PRO A 95 -11.23 12.73 8.25
C PRO A 95 -9.75 12.40 8.48
N ALA A 96 -9.33 12.07 9.70
CA ALA A 96 -7.96 11.71 10.01
C ALA A 96 -7.53 10.42 9.29
N VAL A 97 -8.40 9.41 9.21
CA VAL A 97 -8.16 8.20 8.44
C VAL A 97 -7.94 8.50 6.96
N LEU A 98 -8.77 9.37 6.38
CA LEU A 98 -8.63 9.77 4.98
C LEU A 98 -7.33 10.54 4.73
N GLU A 99 -6.93 11.41 5.65
CA GLU A 99 -5.65 12.12 5.60
C GLU A 99 -4.48 11.13 5.67
N ILE A 100 -4.49 10.17 6.60
CA ILE A 100 -3.49 9.11 6.69
C ILE A 100 -3.39 8.34 5.37
N TYR A 101 -4.51 7.89 4.80
CA TYR A 101 -4.49 7.17 3.52
C TYR A 101 -3.93 8.02 2.38
N ARG A 102 -4.32 9.30 2.31
CA ARG A 102 -3.76 10.21 1.31
C ARG A 102 -2.26 10.29 1.47
N GLU A 103 -1.74 10.40 2.68
CA GLU A 103 -0.30 10.52 2.95
C GLU A 103 0.49 9.25 2.62
N VAL A 104 -0.02 8.07 2.96
CA VAL A 104 0.75 6.81 2.83
C VAL A 104 0.51 6.04 1.52
N ALA A 105 -0.63 6.25 0.85
CA ALA A 105 -1.02 5.50 -0.35
C ALA A 105 -0.84 6.32 -1.63
N PHE A 106 -0.54 5.64 -2.73
CA PHE A 106 -0.80 6.19 -4.06
C PHE A 106 -2.31 6.14 -4.37
N SER A 107 -2.80 7.15 -5.10
CA SER A 107 -4.14 7.12 -5.68
C SER A 107 -4.23 6.09 -6.81
N GLY A 108 -5.44 5.62 -7.12
CA GLY A 108 -5.69 4.71 -8.25
C GLY A 108 -5.05 5.18 -9.56
N PRO A 109 -5.26 6.43 -10.01
CA PRO A 109 -4.59 6.96 -11.22
C PRO A 109 -3.06 6.91 -11.16
N GLN A 110 -2.44 7.22 -10.01
CA GLN A 110 -0.98 7.16 -9.84
C GLN A 110 -0.44 5.72 -9.90
N VAL A 111 -1.21 4.75 -9.42
CA VAL A 111 -0.86 3.32 -9.57
C VAL A 111 -0.99 2.91 -11.03
N LEU A 112 -2.11 3.25 -11.68
CA LEU A 112 -2.35 2.90 -13.08
C LEU A 112 -1.28 3.49 -14.01
N SER A 113 -0.87 4.74 -13.81
CA SER A 113 0.17 5.38 -14.63
C SER A 113 1.54 4.68 -14.52
N ARG A 114 1.81 3.97 -13.42
CA ARG A 114 3.04 3.17 -13.24
C ARG A 114 2.93 1.78 -13.87
N LEU A 115 1.72 1.23 -13.94
CA LEU A 115 1.49 -0.14 -14.41
C LEU A 115 1.18 -0.21 -15.91
N VAL A 116 0.52 0.81 -16.45
CA VAL A 116 0.07 0.85 -17.83
C VAL A 116 0.98 1.80 -18.61
N PRO A 117 1.69 1.31 -19.64
CA PRO A 117 2.47 2.20 -20.51
C PRO A 117 1.54 3.16 -21.25
N GLU A 118 1.93 4.44 -21.36
CA GLU A 118 1.11 5.56 -21.88
C GLU A 118 0.39 5.24 -23.20
N ARG A 119 1.02 4.47 -24.08
CA ARG A 119 0.45 3.99 -25.36
C ARG A 119 -0.86 3.18 -25.26
N LEU A 120 -1.29 2.78 -24.07
CA LEU A 120 -2.55 2.07 -23.81
C LEU A 120 -3.61 2.94 -23.11
N LEU A 121 -3.30 4.20 -22.80
CA LEU A 121 -4.20 5.14 -22.11
C LEU A 121 -4.90 6.11 -23.09
N GLU A 122 -4.54 6.11 -24.37
CA GLU A 122 -5.11 6.97 -25.43
C GLU A 122 -6.14 6.25 -26.33
N GLY A 123 -6.86 5.25 -25.79
CA GLY A 123 -7.91 4.49 -26.49
C GLY A 123 -9.31 4.95 -26.15
#